data_AF-A0AAJ7CEA0-F1
#
_entry.id   AF-A0AAJ7CEA0-F1
#
_cell.length_a   1.000
_cell.length_b   1.000
_cell.length_c   1.000
_cell.angle_alpha   90.00
_cell.angle_beta   90.00
_cell.angle_gamma   90.00
#
_symmetry.space_group_name_H-M   'P 1'
#
loop_
_entity.id
_entity.type
_entity.pdbx_description
1 polymer ?
#
loop_
_entity_poly.entity_id
_entity_poly.type
_entity_poly.pdbx_seq_one_letter_code
_entity_poly.pdbx_strand_id
1 'polypeptide(L)'
;MNDLVINVYGIEYDSGHEIVPIYLSQQKSNKEAIHLLMLETKIYSNGDDVDMEDGSVYHFAWIRNLSRLLKSQITKRKGYTKLCDRCLCHFTTVNSFEKHRLDCANINKCRVILPDEKDKIMKFKNYKYKEPVPFAVYADIECILEPIADKSNSLNTTLYQRHVPHSIAYYLQCNFDDTISKFRAYRGKNCVEWFTNQLQEL
;
A
#
# COMPACT_ATOMS: atom_id res chain seq x y z
N MET A 1 -24.25 -1.22 -27.45
CA MET A 1 -23.86 -2.15 -26.37
C MET A 1 -24.87 -1.96 -25.26
N ASN A 2 -25.49 -3.00 -24.73
CA ASN A 2 -26.61 -2.84 -23.78
C ASN A 2 -26.15 -2.06 -22.56
N ASP A 3 -26.80 -0.93 -22.24
CA ASP A 3 -26.53 -0.11 -21.05
C ASP A 3 -26.95 -0.86 -19.78
N LEU A 4 -26.16 -1.87 -19.42
CA LEU A 4 -26.33 -2.71 -18.24
C LEU A 4 -25.36 -2.27 -17.15
N VAL A 5 -25.88 -2.14 -15.94
CA VAL A 5 -25.08 -1.89 -14.74
C VAL A 5 -24.83 -3.24 -14.08
N ILE A 6 -23.61 -3.77 -14.13
CA ILE A 6 -23.27 -5.09 -13.57
C ILE A 6 -22.26 -4.91 -12.43
N ASN A 7 -22.60 -5.46 -11.26
CA ASN A 7 -21.72 -5.54 -10.10
C ASN A 7 -21.38 -7.01 -9.85
N VAL A 8 -20.11 -7.32 -9.63
CA VAL A 8 -19.62 -8.67 -9.32
C VAL A 8 -19.05 -8.68 -7.92
N TYR A 9 -19.52 -9.61 -7.11
CA TYR A 9 -19.03 -9.92 -5.77
C TYR A 9 -18.32 -11.26 -5.80
N GLY A 10 -17.38 -11.51 -4.91
CA GLY A 10 -16.84 -12.84 -4.68
C GLY A 10 -16.56 -13.08 -3.21
N ILE A 11 -16.00 -14.24 -2.90
CA ILE A 11 -15.82 -14.72 -1.53
C ILE A 11 -14.34 -14.60 -1.17
N GLU A 12 -14.04 -13.84 -0.13
CA GLU A 12 -12.71 -13.76 0.46
C GLU A 12 -12.56 -14.85 1.54
N TYR A 13 -11.81 -15.89 1.21
CA TYR A 13 -11.65 -17.07 2.07
C TYR A 13 -10.81 -16.78 3.32
N ASP A 14 -9.79 -15.92 3.20
CA ASP A 14 -8.89 -15.54 4.31
C ASP A 14 -9.62 -14.78 5.43
N SER A 15 -10.66 -14.03 5.08
CA SER A 15 -11.49 -13.24 6.01
C SER A 15 -12.70 -14.00 6.54
N GLY A 16 -12.69 -15.34 6.55
CA GLY A 16 -13.81 -16.13 7.07
C GLY A 16 -14.98 -16.27 6.10
N HIS A 17 -14.70 -16.32 4.79
CA HIS A 17 -15.70 -16.45 3.72
C HIS A 17 -16.63 -15.22 3.59
N GLU A 18 -16.06 -14.03 3.69
CA GLU A 18 -16.81 -12.80 3.51
C GLU A 18 -17.06 -12.51 2.03
N ILE A 19 -18.31 -12.19 1.69
CA ILE A 19 -18.65 -11.68 0.36
C ILE A 19 -18.22 -10.21 0.24
N VAL A 20 -17.40 -9.91 -0.76
CA VAL A 20 -16.82 -8.59 -1.04
C VAL A 20 -17.02 -8.19 -2.51
N PRO A 21 -17.14 -6.89 -2.83
CA PRO A 21 -17.23 -6.43 -4.21
C PRO A 21 -15.87 -6.60 -4.92
N ILE A 22 -15.87 -7.32 -6.04
CA ILE A 22 -14.69 -7.52 -6.90
C ILE A 22 -14.71 -6.55 -8.07
N TYR A 23 -15.90 -6.30 -8.62
CA TYR A 23 -16.10 -5.36 -9.72
C TYR A 23 -17.40 -4.59 -9.51
N LEU A 24 -17.34 -3.28 -9.73
CA LEU A 24 -18.51 -2.40 -9.63
C LEU A 24 -18.61 -1.62 -10.94
N SER A 25 -19.81 -1.59 -11.52
CA SER A 25 -20.02 -0.84 -12.76
C SER A 25 -19.76 0.65 -12.54
N GLN A 26 -19.06 1.23 -13.51
CA GLN A 26 -18.80 2.67 -13.56
C GLN A 26 -19.92 3.42 -14.31
N GLN A 27 -20.89 2.71 -14.91
CA GLN A 27 -22.00 3.35 -15.59
C GLN A 27 -22.87 4.12 -14.59
N LYS A 28 -23.06 5.42 -14.86
CA LYS A 28 -23.98 6.31 -14.15
C LYS A 28 -25.38 6.22 -14.75
N SER A 29 -25.89 4.99 -14.90
CA SER A 29 -27.24 4.76 -15.39
C SER A 29 -28.23 4.72 -14.22
N ASN A 30 -29.45 5.24 -14.41
CA ASN A 30 -30.53 5.13 -13.42
C ASN A 30 -31.16 3.72 -13.35
N LYS A 31 -30.63 2.76 -14.11
CA LYS A 31 -31.09 1.37 -14.09
C LYS A 31 -30.60 0.66 -12.84
N GLU A 32 -31.42 -0.27 -12.34
CA GLU A 32 -31.00 -1.16 -11.25
C GLU A 32 -29.79 -2.00 -11.66
N ALA A 33 -28.85 -2.15 -10.72
CA ALA A 33 -27.67 -2.95 -10.93
C ALA A 33 -28.00 -4.45 -10.89
N ILE A 34 -27.44 -5.20 -11.84
CA ILE A 34 -27.42 -6.66 -11.84
C ILE A 34 -26.24 -7.09 -10.98
N HIS A 35 -26.54 -7.74 -9.85
CA HIS A 35 -25.53 -8.24 -8.93
C HIS A 35 -25.22 -9.71 -9.21
N LEU A 36 -23.96 -10.05 -9.43
CA LEU A 36 -23.48 -11.41 -9.65
C LEU A 36 -22.52 -11.82 -8.53
N LEU A 37 -22.58 -13.08 -8.11
CA LEU A 37 -21.61 -13.72 -7.22
C LEU A 37 -20.70 -14.60 -8.07
N MET A 38 -19.40 -14.33 -8.04
CA MET A 38 -18.36 -15.13 -8.67
C MET A 38 -17.92 -16.22 -7.69
N LEU A 39 -17.91 -17.47 -8.19
CA LEU A 39 -17.51 -18.66 -7.45
C LEU A 39 -16.36 -19.33 -8.19
N GLU A 40 -15.23 -19.50 -7.52
CA GLU A 40 -14.08 -20.20 -8.06
C GLU A 40 -14.20 -21.70 -7.79
N THR A 41 -13.95 -22.51 -8.82
CA THR A 41 -13.85 -23.97 -8.75
C THR A 41 -12.49 -24.38 -9.26
N LYS A 42 -11.67 -24.93 -8.38
CA LYS A 42 -10.36 -25.48 -8.75
C LYS A 42 -10.56 -26.79 -9.48
N ILE A 43 -9.99 -26.91 -10.68
CA ILE A 43 -9.95 -28.18 -11.40
C ILE A 43 -8.65 -28.86 -11.02
N TYR A 44 -8.75 -29.96 -10.29
CA TYR A 44 -7.62 -30.87 -10.09
C TYR A 44 -7.69 -31.93 -11.19
N SER A 45 -6.65 -32.00 -12.03
CA SER A 45 -6.46 -33.11 -12.95
C SER A 45 -6.19 -34.38 -12.13
N ASN A 46 -7.17 -35.29 -12.10
CA ASN A 46 -6.93 -36.64 -11.63
C ASN A 46 -6.21 -37.42 -12.74
N GLY A 47 -4.88 -37.46 -12.72
CA GLY A 47 -4.09 -38.42 -13.48
C GLY A 47 -2.80 -37.86 -14.10
N ASP A 48 -1.67 -38.44 -13.67
CA ASP A 48 -0.37 -38.72 -14.31
C ASP A 48 0.24 -37.89 -15.46
N ASP A 49 -0.37 -36.80 -15.94
CA ASP A 49 0.23 -35.92 -16.95
C ASP A 49 0.83 -34.68 -16.29
N VAL A 50 2.16 -34.57 -16.33
CA VAL A 50 3.01 -33.71 -15.49
C VAL A 50 3.08 -32.24 -15.96
N ASP A 51 2.39 -31.82 -17.03
CA ASP A 51 2.62 -30.50 -17.65
C ASP A 51 1.33 -29.73 -18.04
N MET A 52 0.39 -29.55 -17.10
CA MET A 52 -0.73 -28.60 -17.29
C MET A 52 -0.88 -27.73 -16.04
N GLU A 53 -0.84 -26.40 -16.22
CA GLU A 53 -1.04 -25.41 -15.15
C GLU A 53 -2.34 -25.65 -14.39
N ASP A 54 -2.30 -25.59 -13.06
CA ASP A 54 -3.49 -25.62 -12.19
C ASP A 54 -4.51 -24.57 -12.66
N GLY A 55 -5.59 -25.04 -13.28
CA GLY A 55 -6.64 -24.18 -13.83
C GLY A 55 -7.76 -23.90 -12.83
N SER A 56 -8.17 -22.63 -12.73
CA SER A 56 -9.40 -22.23 -12.02
C SER A 56 -10.52 -21.95 -13.02
N VAL A 57 -11.71 -22.49 -12.78
CA VAL A 57 -12.94 -22.13 -13.49
C VAL A 57 -13.81 -21.25 -12.61
N TYR A 58 -14.35 -20.18 -13.17
CA TYR A 58 -15.23 -19.24 -12.48
C TYR A 58 -16.68 -19.39 -12.94
N HIS A 59 -17.58 -19.53 -11.98
CA HIS A 59 -19.02 -19.54 -12.19
C HIS A 59 -19.65 -18.25 -11.68
N PHE A 60 -20.73 -17.79 -12.31
CA PHE A 60 -21.49 -16.63 -11.86
C PHE A 60 -22.90 -17.02 -11.43
N ALA A 61 -23.31 -16.60 -10.25
CA ALA A 61 -24.67 -16.77 -9.73
C ALA A 61 -25.36 -15.41 -9.57
N TRP A 62 -26.62 -15.29 -9.97
CA TRP A 62 -27.36 -14.04 -9.85
C TRP A 62 -27.84 -13.79 -8.42
N ILE A 63 -27.46 -12.64 -7.85
CA ILE A 63 -27.88 -12.18 -6.54
C ILE A 63 -29.16 -11.34 -6.70
N ARG A 64 -30.30 -11.94 -6.38
CA ARG A 64 -31.61 -11.25 -6.45
C ARG A 64 -31.83 -10.21 -5.35
N ASN A 65 -31.15 -10.36 -4.21
CA ASN A 65 -31.29 -9.45 -3.08
C ASN A 65 -30.00 -9.43 -2.25
N LEU A 66 -29.18 -8.41 -2.48
CA LEU A 66 -27.88 -8.25 -1.82
C LEU A 66 -28.03 -8.06 -0.31
N SER A 67 -29.01 -7.24 0.12
CA SER A 67 -29.32 -7.04 1.55
C SER A 67 -29.62 -8.34 2.29
N ARG A 68 -30.35 -9.27 1.66
CA ARG A 68 -30.69 -10.57 2.27
C ARG A 68 -29.48 -11.48 2.35
N LEU A 69 -28.65 -11.51 1.31
CA LEU A 69 -27.46 -12.35 1.24
C LEU A 69 -26.44 -11.95 2.31
N LEU A 70 -26.15 -10.65 2.43
CA LEU A 70 -25.11 -10.14 3.32
C LEU A 70 -25.58 -9.87 4.75
N LYS A 71 -26.87 -10.07 5.05
CA LYS A 71 -27.44 -9.70 6.34
C LYS A 71 -26.72 -10.36 7.51
N SER A 72 -26.47 -11.66 7.40
CA SER A 72 -25.82 -12.46 8.44
C SER A 72 -24.37 -12.04 8.69
N GLN A 73 -23.67 -11.60 7.64
CA GLN A 73 -22.30 -11.07 7.74
C GLN A 73 -22.28 -9.71 8.46
N ILE A 74 -23.33 -8.89 8.29
CA ILE A 74 -23.32 -7.49 8.70
C ILE A 74 -23.97 -7.27 10.06
N THR A 75 -25.08 -7.94 10.37
CA THR A 75 -25.80 -7.70 11.63
C THR A 75 -26.64 -8.89 12.09
N LYS A 76 -26.66 -9.10 13.42
CA LYS A 76 -27.55 -10.08 14.07
C LYS A 76 -28.99 -9.57 14.22
N ARG A 77 -29.27 -8.30 13.92
CA ARG A 77 -30.59 -7.67 14.12
C ARG A 77 -31.60 -8.13 13.07
N LYS A 78 -32.83 -8.38 13.52
CA LYS A 78 -33.96 -8.84 12.68
C LYS A 78 -34.75 -7.70 12.01
N GLY A 79 -34.08 -6.60 11.63
CA GLY A 79 -34.69 -5.44 10.97
C GLY A 79 -34.45 -5.40 9.46
N TYR A 80 -35.20 -4.56 8.73
CA TYR A 80 -34.88 -4.20 7.35
C TYR A 80 -33.62 -3.34 7.30
N THR A 81 -32.72 -3.62 6.36
CA THR A 81 -31.47 -2.87 6.16
C THR A 81 -31.24 -2.63 4.67
N LYS A 82 -30.97 -1.38 4.30
CA LYS A 82 -30.43 -1.03 2.98
C LYS A 82 -28.91 -1.12 3.01
N LEU A 83 -28.33 -1.70 1.97
CA LEU A 83 -26.89 -1.81 1.80
C LEU A 83 -26.40 -0.93 0.66
N CYS A 84 -25.23 -0.34 0.83
CA CYS A 84 -24.51 0.29 -0.26
C CYS A 84 -23.75 -0.76 -1.05
N ASP A 85 -23.98 -0.82 -2.36
CA ASP A 85 -23.36 -1.81 -3.25
C ASP A 85 -21.83 -1.74 -3.29
N ARG A 86 -21.26 -0.55 -3.00
CA ARG A 86 -19.82 -0.28 -3.09
C ARG A 86 -19.06 -0.61 -1.82
N CYS A 87 -19.49 -0.03 -0.69
CA CYS A 87 -18.77 -0.16 0.58
C CYS A 87 -19.39 -1.22 1.50
N LEU A 88 -20.54 -1.78 1.14
CA LEU A 88 -21.32 -2.73 1.93
C LEU A 88 -21.77 -2.20 3.31
N CYS A 89 -21.65 -0.89 3.57
CA CYS A 89 -22.21 -0.28 4.77
C CYS A 89 -23.74 -0.41 4.77
N HIS A 90 -24.31 -0.61 5.96
CA HIS A 90 -25.75 -0.79 6.14
C HIS A 90 -26.41 0.41 6.79
N PHE A 91 -27.65 0.66 6.38
CA PHE A 91 -28.45 1.79 6.79
C PHE A 91 -29.85 1.31 7.16
N THR A 92 -30.38 1.87 8.24
CA THR A 92 -31.75 1.58 8.71
C THR A 92 -32.79 2.52 8.10
N THR A 93 -32.36 3.68 7.58
CA THR A 93 -33.24 4.69 6.97
C THR A 93 -32.82 5.01 5.55
N VAL A 94 -33.80 5.29 4.68
CA VAL A 94 -33.53 5.64 3.28
C VAL A 94 -32.76 6.95 3.16
N ASN A 95 -33.07 7.94 4.01
CA ASN A 95 -32.39 9.24 3.98
C ASN A 95 -30.89 9.15 4.30
N SER A 96 -30.50 8.30 5.26
CA SER A 96 -29.07 8.11 5.58
C SER A 96 -28.34 7.36 4.46
N PHE A 97 -29.01 6.37 3.85
CA PHE A 97 -28.50 5.67 2.68
C PHE A 97 -28.27 6.60 1.49
N GLU A 98 -29.25 7.45 1.14
CA GLU A 98 -29.13 8.33 -0.04
C GLU A 98 -28.01 9.36 0.12
N LYS A 99 -27.86 9.96 1.31
CA LYS A 99 -26.73 10.86 1.62
C LYS A 99 -25.40 10.14 1.43
N HIS A 100 -25.25 8.96 2.04
CA HIS A 100 -24.04 8.16 1.90
C HIS A 100 -23.79 7.73 0.46
N ARG A 101 -24.81 7.36 -0.31
CA ARG A 101 -24.67 6.85 -1.69
C ARG A 101 -23.99 7.87 -2.58
N LEU A 102 -24.33 9.15 -2.46
CA LEU A 102 -23.72 10.23 -3.22
C LEU A 102 -22.25 10.42 -2.86
N ASP A 103 -21.95 10.50 -1.56
CA ASP A 103 -20.58 10.69 -1.08
C ASP A 103 -19.70 9.48 -1.40
N CYS A 104 -20.21 8.27 -1.17
CA CYS A 104 -19.50 7.03 -1.40
C CYS A 104 -19.18 6.81 -2.89
N ALA A 105 -20.06 7.23 -3.80
CA ALA A 105 -19.80 7.13 -5.24
C ALA A 105 -18.69 8.09 -5.72
N ASN A 106 -18.52 9.23 -5.04
CA ASN A 106 -17.55 10.24 -5.42
C ASN A 106 -16.19 10.04 -4.75
N ILE A 107 -16.17 9.57 -3.50
CA ILE A 107 -14.97 9.53 -2.64
C ILE A 107 -14.32 8.14 -2.64
N ASN A 108 -15.13 7.07 -2.57
CA ASN A 108 -14.62 5.73 -2.28
C ASN A 108 -14.52 4.87 -3.54
N LYS A 109 -13.30 4.40 -3.85
CA LYS A 109 -13.08 3.35 -4.85
C LYS A 109 -13.40 1.95 -4.30
N CYS A 110 -13.23 1.74 -2.99
CA CYS A 110 -13.46 0.47 -2.30
C CYS A 110 -13.89 0.69 -0.83
N ARG A 111 -14.32 -0.39 -0.15
CA ARG A 111 -14.63 -0.40 1.29
C ARG A 111 -13.34 -0.11 2.08
N VAL A 112 -13.30 1.00 2.82
CA VAL A 112 -12.20 1.30 3.75
C VAL A 112 -12.43 0.50 5.03
N ILE A 113 -11.57 -0.49 5.29
CA ILE A 113 -11.51 -1.21 6.56
C ILE A 113 -10.39 -0.59 7.37
N LEU A 114 -10.72 -0.02 8.53
CA LEU A 114 -9.71 0.49 9.45
C LEU A 114 -9.11 -0.69 10.24
N PRO A 115 -7.81 -0.66 10.57
CA PRO A 115 -7.20 -1.70 11.41
C PRO A 115 -7.85 -1.73 12.79
N ASP A 116 -8.09 -2.93 13.32
CA ASP A 116 -8.51 -3.11 14.70
C ASP A 116 -7.34 -2.84 15.66
N GLU A 117 -7.61 -2.72 16.98
CA GLU A 117 -6.58 -2.48 18.00
C GLU A 117 -5.41 -3.49 17.97
N LYS A 118 -5.67 -4.71 17.48
CA LYS A 118 -4.66 -5.77 17.30
C LYS A 118 -3.78 -5.55 16.06
N ASP A 119 -4.32 -4.92 15.03
CA ASP A 119 -3.68 -4.69 13.72
C ASP A 119 -3.24 -3.24 13.52
N LYS A 120 -3.39 -2.39 14.54
CA LYS A 120 -2.99 -0.98 14.51
C LYS A 120 -1.51 -0.75 14.25
N ILE A 121 -0.67 -1.77 14.45
CA ILE A 121 0.78 -1.70 14.20
C ILE A 121 1.12 -2.63 13.04
N MET A 122 1.35 -2.03 11.87
CA MET A 122 1.85 -2.76 10.71
C MET A 122 3.32 -3.15 10.95
N LYS A 123 3.63 -4.44 10.83
CA LYS A 123 5.00 -4.96 10.98
C LYS A 123 5.35 -5.85 9.79
N PHE A 124 6.58 -5.73 9.30
CA PHE A 124 7.11 -6.70 8.34
C PHE A 124 7.28 -8.05 9.04
N LYS A 125 6.55 -9.07 8.58
CA LYS A 125 6.64 -10.44 9.12
C LYS A 125 7.76 -11.24 8.45
N ASN A 126 8.00 -11.01 7.16
CA ASN A 126 8.90 -11.80 6.34
C ASN A 126 10.04 -10.95 5.76
N TYR A 127 11.06 -10.68 6.57
CA TYR A 127 12.24 -9.92 6.16
C TYR A 127 13.01 -10.53 4.98
N LYS A 128 12.87 -11.85 4.75
CA LYS A 128 13.46 -12.57 3.62
C LYS A 128 12.91 -12.20 2.24
N TYR A 129 11.72 -11.59 2.19
CA TYR A 129 11.10 -11.13 0.92
C TYR A 129 11.30 -9.64 0.70
N LYS A 130 12.23 -9.01 1.42
CA LYS A 130 12.62 -7.64 1.11
C LYS A 130 13.29 -7.63 -0.26
N GLU A 131 12.84 -6.73 -1.12
CA GLU A 131 13.63 -6.40 -2.29
C GLU A 131 14.98 -5.81 -1.84
N PRO A 132 16.09 -6.23 -2.46
CA PRO A 132 17.37 -5.61 -2.19
C PRO A 132 17.30 -4.11 -2.53
N VAL A 133 17.96 -3.29 -1.71
CA VAL A 133 18.00 -1.85 -1.98
C VAL A 133 18.75 -1.64 -3.30
N PRO A 134 18.14 -0.99 -4.30
CA PRO A 134 18.70 -0.89 -5.64
C PRO A 134 20.03 -0.12 -5.68
N PHE A 135 20.14 0.92 -4.85
CA PHE A 135 21.31 1.77 -4.72
C PHE A 135 21.57 2.11 -3.25
N ALA A 136 22.80 1.97 -2.79
CA ALA A 136 23.24 2.40 -1.47
C ALA A 136 24.41 3.36 -1.59
N VAL A 137 24.41 4.44 -0.82
CA VAL A 137 25.53 5.39 -0.74
C VAL A 137 26.17 5.28 0.64
N TYR A 138 27.43 4.89 0.67
CA TYR A 138 28.26 4.90 1.87
C TYR A 138 29.18 6.11 1.80
N ALA A 139 29.13 7.00 2.78
CA ALA A 139 29.92 8.24 2.76
C ALA A 139 30.53 8.52 4.13
N ASP A 140 31.71 9.12 4.12
CA ASP A 140 32.41 9.56 5.33
C ASP A 140 33.11 10.90 5.12
N ILE A 141 33.07 11.76 6.15
CA ILE A 141 33.61 13.13 6.13
C ILE A 141 34.70 13.25 7.20
N GLU A 142 35.86 13.67 6.75
CA GLU A 142 36.99 14.00 7.60
C GLU A 142 37.08 15.51 7.85
N CYS A 143 37.35 15.87 9.09
CA CYS A 143 37.41 17.26 9.54
C CYS A 143 38.83 17.67 9.93
N ILE A 144 39.19 18.91 9.63
CA ILE A 144 40.34 19.59 10.24
C ILE A 144 39.90 20.19 11.57
N LEU A 145 40.79 20.11 12.55
CA LEU A 145 40.58 20.70 13.87
C LEU A 145 41.19 22.10 13.90
N GLU A 146 40.34 23.12 13.92
CA GLU A 146 40.79 24.51 14.06
C GLU A 146 40.73 24.93 15.55
N PRO A 147 41.82 25.46 16.11
CA PRO A 147 41.81 25.95 17.49
C PRO A 147 40.87 27.16 17.61
N ILE A 148 40.06 27.19 18.68
CA ILE A 148 39.17 28.32 18.97
C ILE A 148 39.92 29.32 19.86
N ALA A 149 40.10 30.55 19.38
CA ALA A 149 40.79 31.61 20.13
C ALA A 149 39.90 32.20 21.24
N ASP A 150 38.60 32.35 20.97
CA ASP A 150 37.62 32.86 21.93
C ASP A 150 37.08 31.71 22.79
N LYS A 151 37.67 31.56 23.98
CA LYS A 151 37.11 30.72 25.05
C LYS A 151 35.84 31.38 25.58
N SER A 152 34.75 31.34 24.83
CA SER A 152 33.43 31.68 25.36
C SER A 152 33.09 30.64 26.43
N ASN A 153 33.43 30.95 27.67
CA ASN A 153 33.17 30.10 28.82
C ASN A 153 31.65 30.10 29.05
N SER A 154 30.97 29.02 28.68
CA SER A 154 29.80 28.64 29.47
C SER A 154 30.34 28.18 30.83
N LEU A 155 29.63 28.48 31.90
CA LEU A 155 30.12 28.44 33.29
C LEU A 155 30.90 27.16 33.70
N ASN A 156 30.72 26.03 33.00
CA ASN A 156 31.40 24.75 33.26
C ASN A 156 31.97 24.05 32.00
N THR A 157 32.07 24.70 30.83
CA THR A 157 32.57 24.04 29.60
C THR A 157 33.43 24.98 28.77
N THR A 158 34.61 24.50 28.34
CA THR A 158 35.54 25.22 27.46
C THR A 158 35.52 24.62 26.06
N LEU A 159 35.20 25.43 25.05
CA LEU A 159 35.35 25.07 23.65
C LEU A 159 36.83 25.24 23.27
N TYR A 160 37.47 24.17 22.78
CA TYR A 160 38.91 24.18 22.48
C TYR A 160 39.23 24.00 20.98
N GLN A 161 38.41 23.24 20.24
CA GLN A 161 38.58 23.00 18.80
C GLN A 161 37.24 23.02 18.07
N ARG A 162 37.26 23.56 16.85
CA ARG A 162 36.16 23.53 15.88
C ARG A 162 36.50 22.52 14.80
N HIS A 163 35.59 21.57 14.57
CA HIS A 163 35.71 20.63 13.46
C HIS A 163 35.22 21.31 12.18
N VAL A 164 36.11 21.47 11.20
CA VAL A 164 35.78 22.03 9.89
C VAL A 164 35.91 20.92 8.85
N PRO A 165 34.82 20.52 8.18
CA PRO A 165 34.87 19.54 7.10
C PRO A 165 35.91 19.91 6.05
N HIS A 166 36.76 18.96 5.67
CA HIS A 166 37.82 19.23 4.70
C HIS A 166 37.94 18.18 3.61
N SER A 167 37.58 16.93 3.91
CA SER A 167 37.56 15.89 2.89
C SER A 167 36.37 14.98 3.06
N ILE A 168 35.91 14.43 1.95
CA ILE A 168 34.80 13.50 1.91
C ILE A 168 35.10 12.40 0.90
N ALA A 169 34.69 11.18 1.22
CA ALA A 169 34.66 10.08 0.29
C ALA A 169 33.28 9.43 0.32
N TYR A 170 32.81 8.99 -0.85
CA TYR A 170 31.61 8.16 -0.91
C TYR A 170 31.75 7.05 -1.95
N TYR A 171 31.02 5.97 -1.69
CA TYR A 171 30.88 4.82 -2.54
C TYR A 171 29.38 4.60 -2.83
N LEU A 172 29.00 4.73 -4.10
CA LEU A 172 27.70 4.30 -4.59
C LEU A 172 27.82 2.82 -4.94
N GLN A 173 27.00 1.98 -4.31
CA GLN A 173 26.83 0.57 -4.65
C GLN A 173 25.49 0.40 -5.38
N CYS A 174 25.52 -0.15 -6.58
CA CYS A 174 24.33 -0.65 -7.26
C CYS A 174 24.20 -2.15 -6.99
N ASN A 175 23.03 -2.62 -6.58
CA ASN A 175 22.83 -4.05 -6.29
C ASN A 175 22.41 -4.87 -7.52
N PHE A 176 22.29 -4.24 -8.69
CA PHE A 176 21.92 -4.90 -9.95
C PHE A 176 23.09 -5.04 -10.92
N ASP A 177 23.94 -4.01 -11.00
CA ASP A 177 25.07 -3.96 -11.91
C ASP A 177 26.24 -3.23 -11.24
N ASP A 178 27.27 -4.00 -10.88
CA ASP A 178 28.46 -3.48 -10.21
C ASP A 178 29.26 -2.49 -11.08
N THR A 179 29.06 -2.47 -12.41
CA THR A 179 29.73 -1.49 -13.28
C THR A 179 29.24 -0.06 -13.06
N ILE A 180 28.05 0.10 -12.47
CA ILE A 180 27.46 1.40 -12.09
C ILE A 180 28.01 1.86 -10.73
N SER A 181 28.51 0.92 -9.92
CA SER A 181 29.09 1.23 -8.62
C SER A 181 30.33 2.11 -8.78
N LYS A 182 30.38 3.22 -8.04
CA LYS A 182 31.44 4.22 -8.19
C LYS A 182 31.93 4.75 -6.86
N PHE A 183 33.25 4.82 -6.72
CA PHE A 183 33.91 5.50 -5.62
C PHE A 183 34.31 6.91 -6.07
N ARG A 184 34.02 7.93 -5.27
CA ARG A 184 34.55 9.28 -5.46
C ARG A 184 35.01 9.86 -4.14
N ALA A 185 36.09 10.64 -4.21
CA ALA A 185 36.62 11.34 -3.05
C ALA A 185 37.06 12.75 -3.46
N TYR A 186 36.95 13.68 -2.52
CA TYR A 186 37.33 15.06 -2.72
C TYR A 186 37.94 15.65 -1.45
N ARG A 187 38.96 16.48 -1.62
CA ARG A 187 39.60 17.25 -0.54
C ARG A 187 39.60 18.72 -0.90
N GLY A 188 38.98 19.53 -0.05
CA GLY A 188 38.85 20.96 -0.25
C GLY A 188 37.87 21.58 0.73
N LYS A 189 37.97 22.91 0.92
CA LYS A 189 37.10 23.65 1.85
C LYS A 189 35.61 23.56 1.48
N ASN A 190 35.30 23.34 0.20
CA ASN A 190 33.96 23.16 -0.34
C ASN A 190 33.58 21.67 -0.48
N CYS A 191 34.16 20.76 0.32
CA CYS A 191 33.90 19.33 0.17
C CYS A 191 32.43 18.94 0.35
N VAL A 192 31.71 19.62 1.25
CA VAL A 192 30.29 19.40 1.49
C VAL A 192 29.45 19.83 0.27
N GLU A 193 29.71 21.01 -0.27
CA GLU A 193 29.02 21.52 -1.46
C GLU A 193 29.29 20.65 -2.69
N TRP A 194 30.56 20.24 -2.87
CA TRP A 194 30.92 19.29 -3.92
C TRP A 194 30.12 17.99 -3.77
N PHE A 195 30.04 17.42 -2.56
CA PHE A 195 29.28 16.19 -2.33
C PHE A 195 27.80 16.34 -2.62
N THR A 196 27.17 17.43 -2.20
CA THR A 196 25.75 17.68 -2.50
C THR A 196 25.49 17.77 -3.99
N ASN A 197 26.38 18.42 -4.76
CA ASN A 197 26.25 18.48 -6.22
C ASN A 197 26.43 17.09 -6.84
N GLN A 198 27.36 16.28 -6.32
CA GLN A 198 27.54 14.91 -6.78
C GLN A 198 26.33 14.02 -6.51
N LEU A 199 25.63 14.23 -5.39
CA LEU A 199 24.39 13.51 -5.09
C LEU A 199 23.21 13.95 -5.97
N GLN A 200 23.19 15.19 -6.45
CA GLN A 200 22.16 15.68 -7.38
C GLN A 200 22.35 15.14 -8.80
N GLU A 201 23.59 14.82 -9.18
CA GLU A 201 23.94 14.24 -10.48
C GLU A 201 23.82 12.70 -10.53
N LEU A 202 23.46 12.06 -9.40
CA LEU A 202 23.18 10.62 -9.30
C LEU A 202 21.78 10.28 -9.81
#